data_AF-A0A260YY77-F1
#
_entry.id   AF-A0A260YY77-F1
#
_cell.length_a   1.000
_cell.length_b   1.000
_cell.length_c   1.000
_cell.angle_alpha   90.00
_cell.angle_beta   90.00
_cell.angle_gamma   90.00
#
_symmetry.space_group_name_H-M   'P 1'
#
loop_
_entity.id
_entity.type
_entity.pdbx_description
1 polymer ?
#
loop_
_entity_poly.entity_id
_entity_poly.type
_entity_poly.pdbx_seq_one_letter_code
_entity_poly.pdbx_strand_id
1 'polypeptide(L)'
;MIQANNDVTMKYQQKGDNCNLVYNGTLSTVQNSNFVSIFCEDFYKILLEQYINLTFLTIIPDFEYVCPDDISSKILDSITTSLSLKSEKIDVTFIIIEIFGFEQVMDILSYVNPISLSKLTLKFPVSCSQDDIEEVLALERWSAFKHLELDMYWHTVSAKEIMCIKKTLTTSRIFDSIHIHYAQIDEEKVMKVLGHSWREFNRGVHHYIRVPNSTNQVLRTTMYTDAWFNDSQSLLNDWSKTLENKTIIELLLDHLGFIEIQTLRKVCSNIRTCIDHYKPNPNLTKLGIGIGRNISILMGFKNGSSVETDYVEEKSGCQVGRTLVKQEVYQTCLDDLKSILPGKEMNLEEFEFAFNCDSDEKETDVFRRTAWFMERVEELLTPNNVLMKVERYIHSAVDEQHHGILESIKWLEPISLECIQTQADGECEWHMNEAMKLIMNTNQWQYAKEYVNKEFAFLGRVNPILFVHFSKIDIIVKNWTNEDFFNWKEEILYSPSFIKYKISFENCYIYNDIYNVLGLPYRTVNGRTTWYFKMPEKNLVLHVIYYTSKAVIFTRVDIEDVPEVVVMNFDVQLID
;
A
#
# COMPACT_ATOMS: atom_id res chain seq x y z
N MET A 1 28.36 -8.30 25.25
CA MET A 1 28.54 -7.13 26.13
C MET A 1 28.90 -7.61 27.53
N ILE A 2 29.77 -6.92 28.25
CA ILE A 2 30.07 -7.18 29.68
C ILE A 2 29.75 -5.93 30.49
N GLN A 3 29.03 -6.11 31.59
CA GLN A 3 28.89 -5.09 32.63
C GLN A 3 29.25 -5.70 33.98
N ALA A 4 30.17 -5.03 34.68
CA ALA A 4 30.62 -5.38 36.03
C ALA A 4 30.64 -4.08 36.86
N ASN A 5 29.68 -3.94 37.78
CA ASN A 5 29.40 -2.74 38.57
C ASN A 5 28.83 -1.53 37.78
N ASN A 6 28.11 -0.67 38.51
CA ASN A 6 27.03 0.21 38.02
C ASN A 6 27.34 1.18 36.87
N ASP A 7 28.58 1.35 36.43
CA ASP A 7 28.93 2.43 35.49
C ASP A 7 29.82 2.00 34.29
N VAL A 8 30.17 0.72 34.15
CA VAL A 8 31.11 0.27 33.11
C VAL A 8 30.52 -0.85 32.24
N THR A 9 30.15 -0.48 31.02
CA THR A 9 29.75 -1.41 29.95
C THR A 9 30.83 -1.46 28.88
N MET A 10 31.37 -2.65 28.62
CA MET A 10 32.25 -2.92 27.48
C MET A 10 31.52 -3.74 26.41
N LYS A 11 31.55 -3.26 25.16
CA LYS A 11 31.08 -4.02 23.99
C LYS A 11 32.26 -4.47 23.14
N TYR A 12 32.21 -5.72 22.69
CA TYR A 12 33.21 -6.36 21.84
C TYR A 12 32.54 -6.68 20.51
N GLN A 13 33.07 -6.20 19.39
CA GLN A 13 32.48 -6.36 18.05
C GLN A 13 33.54 -6.78 17.03
N GLN A 14 33.26 -7.82 16.25
CA GLN A 14 34.13 -8.22 15.14
C GLN A 14 33.94 -7.28 13.93
N LYS A 15 35.02 -6.74 13.36
CA LYS A 15 34.99 -5.95 12.11
C LYS A 15 36.15 -6.38 11.19
N GLY A 16 35.84 -7.23 10.21
CA GLY A 16 36.88 -7.90 9.41
C GLY A 16 37.77 -8.78 10.31
N ASP A 17 39.08 -8.67 10.16
CA ASP A 17 40.05 -9.41 10.99
C ASP A 17 40.34 -8.75 12.36
N ASN A 18 39.66 -7.64 12.67
CA ASN A 18 39.92 -6.84 13.86
C ASN A 18 38.80 -6.92 14.91
N CYS A 19 39.16 -6.74 16.18
CA CYS A 19 38.22 -6.62 17.30
C CYS A 19 38.06 -5.13 17.67
N ASN A 20 36.82 -4.65 17.65
CA ASN A 20 36.45 -3.33 18.13
C ASN A 20 35.93 -3.40 19.57
N LEU A 21 36.53 -2.61 20.45
CA LEU A 21 36.13 -2.41 21.83
C LEU A 21 35.40 -1.06 21.93
N VAL A 22 34.17 -1.07 22.41
CA VAL A 22 33.40 0.16 22.66
C VAL A 22 33.22 0.33 24.16
N TYR A 23 33.75 1.43 24.69
CA TYR A 23 33.64 1.82 26.09
C TYR A 23 33.17 3.28 26.18
N ASN A 24 32.02 3.52 26.81
CA ASN A 24 31.44 4.86 27.00
C ASN A 24 31.44 5.73 25.72
N GLY A 25 31.08 5.12 24.57
CA GLY A 25 31.08 5.77 23.25
C GLY A 25 32.45 5.88 22.56
N THR A 26 33.54 5.54 23.24
CA THR A 26 34.89 5.51 22.67
C THR A 26 35.16 4.17 22.00
N LEU A 27 35.63 4.20 20.75
CA LEU A 27 35.97 3.03 19.95
C LEU A 27 37.50 2.83 19.96
N SER A 28 37.94 1.65 20.39
CA SER A 28 39.33 1.18 20.30
C SER A 28 39.37 -0.07 19.42
N THR A 29 40.32 -0.16 18.49
CA THR A 29 40.44 -1.31 17.58
C THR A 29 41.73 -2.09 17.86
N VAL A 30 41.58 -3.38 18.18
CA VAL A 30 42.67 -4.34 18.28
C VAL A 30 42.85 -5.05 16.94
N GLN A 31 44.00 -4.86 16.31
CA GLN A 31 44.27 -5.39 14.97
C GLN A 31 44.48 -6.90 14.99
N ASN A 32 44.05 -7.60 13.93
CA ASN A 32 44.26 -9.04 13.70
C ASN A 32 43.87 -9.91 14.90
N SER A 33 42.76 -9.59 15.55
CA SER A 33 42.33 -10.19 16.82
C SER A 33 40.87 -10.60 16.76
N ASN A 34 40.59 -11.79 17.26
CA ASN A 34 39.23 -12.32 17.38
C ASN A 34 38.56 -11.76 18.64
N PHE A 35 37.33 -11.26 18.51
CA PHE A 35 36.63 -10.62 19.63
C PHE A 35 36.39 -11.56 20.82
N VAL A 36 36.18 -12.86 20.59
CA VAL A 36 35.98 -13.86 21.65
C VAL A 36 37.24 -14.04 22.46
N SER A 37 38.40 -14.12 21.79
CA SER A 37 39.69 -14.22 22.48
C SER A 37 39.96 -13.00 23.36
N ILE A 38 39.73 -11.79 22.83
CA ILE A 38 39.91 -10.55 23.58
C ILE A 38 38.93 -10.47 24.77
N PHE A 39 37.66 -10.81 24.55
CA PHE A 39 36.66 -10.92 25.61
C PHE A 39 37.12 -11.87 26.73
N CYS A 40 37.57 -13.07 26.37
CA CYS A 40 37.97 -14.10 27.35
C CYS A 40 39.20 -13.66 28.15
N GLU A 41 40.19 -13.05 27.50
CA GLU A 41 41.37 -12.51 28.17
C GLU A 41 41.04 -11.37 29.14
N ASP A 42 40.22 -10.42 28.70
CA ASP A 42 39.82 -9.28 29.53
C ASP A 42 38.95 -9.74 30.71
N PHE A 43 38.00 -10.65 30.46
CA PHE A 43 37.15 -11.22 31.50
C PHE A 43 37.96 -12.00 32.54
N TYR A 44 38.92 -12.82 32.08
CA TYR A 44 39.84 -13.55 32.97
C TYR A 44 40.65 -12.60 33.87
N LYS A 45 41.19 -11.51 33.31
CA LYS A 45 41.93 -10.49 34.09
C LYS A 45 41.03 -9.79 35.09
N ILE A 46 39.83 -9.38 34.68
CA ILE A 46 38.84 -8.76 35.58
C ILE A 46 38.57 -9.69 36.77
N LEU A 47 38.34 -10.98 36.50
CA LEU A 47 38.08 -11.97 37.54
C LEU A 47 39.27 -12.19 38.48
N LEU A 48 40.51 -12.21 37.98
CA LEU A 48 41.70 -12.47 38.80
C LEU A 48 42.20 -11.28 39.61
N GLU A 49 42.14 -10.06 39.07
CA GLU A 49 42.83 -8.89 39.67
C GLU A 49 42.04 -8.20 40.79
N GLN A 50 40.76 -8.52 40.94
CA GLN A 50 39.86 -7.79 41.83
C GLN A 50 39.30 -8.67 42.96
N TYR A 51 39.19 -8.09 44.15
CA TYR A 51 38.33 -8.60 45.23
C TYR A 51 36.89 -8.21 44.86
N ILE A 52 36.25 -8.98 43.97
CA ILE A 52 35.04 -8.53 43.31
C ILE A 52 33.81 -8.84 44.17
N ASN A 53 33.22 -7.78 44.71
CA ASN A 53 31.79 -7.76 45.00
C ASN A 53 31.10 -7.24 43.71
N LEU A 54 30.57 -8.15 42.89
CA LEU A 54 29.87 -7.78 41.65
C LEU A 54 28.43 -7.43 41.99
N THR A 55 28.03 -6.19 41.72
CA THR A 55 26.61 -5.88 41.74
C THR A 55 25.93 -6.60 40.57
N PHE A 56 26.50 -6.50 39.36
CA PHE A 56 25.95 -7.10 38.15
C PHE A 56 27.00 -7.96 37.44
N LEU A 57 26.59 -9.14 36.96
CA LEU A 57 27.30 -9.93 35.96
C LEU A 57 26.37 -10.11 34.75
N THR A 58 26.64 -9.36 33.69
CA THR A 58 25.82 -9.37 32.48
C THR A 58 26.60 -9.86 31.28
N ILE A 59 26.12 -10.95 30.64
CA ILE A 59 26.66 -11.51 29.41
C ILE A 59 25.52 -11.69 28.40
N ILE A 60 25.40 -10.73 27.50
CA ILE A 60 24.33 -10.69 26.50
C ILE A 60 24.91 -10.46 25.08
N PRO A 61 24.29 -11.05 24.04
CA PRO A 61 24.61 -10.71 22.66
C PRO A 61 24.12 -9.28 22.34
N ASP A 62 24.72 -8.65 21.32
CA ASP A 62 24.24 -7.37 20.81
C ASP A 62 23.22 -7.66 19.70
N PHE A 63 22.04 -7.03 19.76
CA PHE A 63 20.95 -7.21 18.77
C PHE A 63 20.46 -8.67 18.61
N GLU A 64 19.86 -8.98 17.45
CA GLU A 64 19.38 -10.30 17.00
C GLU A 64 20.51 -11.34 16.78
N TYR A 65 21.70 -11.12 17.32
CA TYR A 65 22.83 -12.04 17.16
C TYR A 65 22.59 -13.34 17.95
N VAL A 66 22.28 -14.40 17.22
CA VAL A 66 22.26 -15.77 17.76
C VAL A 66 23.70 -16.23 17.91
N CYS A 67 24.17 -16.36 19.16
CA CYS A 67 25.52 -16.80 19.46
C CYS A 67 25.72 -18.25 19.00
N PRO A 68 26.65 -18.53 18.07
CA PRO A 68 26.98 -19.90 17.67
C PRO A 68 27.50 -20.75 18.83
N ASP A 69 27.19 -22.05 18.82
CA ASP A 69 27.58 -22.99 19.89
C ASP A 69 29.09 -23.06 20.12
N ASP A 70 29.90 -22.91 19.06
CA ASP A 70 31.37 -22.92 19.19
C ASP A 70 31.91 -21.66 19.87
N ILE A 71 31.19 -20.54 19.76
CA ILE A 71 31.52 -19.29 20.44
C ILE A 71 31.04 -19.35 21.89
N SER A 72 29.79 -19.76 22.15
CA SER A 72 29.27 -19.89 23.52
C SER A 72 30.10 -20.90 24.33
N SER A 73 30.48 -22.04 23.74
CA SER A 73 31.32 -23.04 24.42
C SER A 73 32.68 -22.47 24.82
N LYS A 74 33.35 -21.72 23.93
CA LYS A 74 34.63 -21.06 24.25
C LYS A 74 34.51 -20.05 25.37
N ILE A 75 33.42 -19.28 25.39
CA ILE A 75 33.15 -18.28 26.44
C ILE A 75 32.87 -19.01 27.76
N LEU A 76 32.06 -20.07 27.75
CA LEU A 76 31.77 -20.89 28.92
C LEU A 76 33.05 -21.51 29.50
N ASP A 77 33.88 -22.15 28.68
CA ASP A 77 35.15 -22.76 29.11
C ASP A 77 36.07 -21.71 29.77
N SER A 78 36.14 -20.51 29.18
CA SER A 78 36.92 -19.41 29.75
C SER A 78 36.36 -18.94 31.10
N ILE A 79 35.04 -18.76 31.22
CA ILE A 79 34.38 -18.36 32.47
C ILE A 79 34.61 -19.42 33.55
N THR A 80 34.31 -20.68 33.26
CA THR A 80 34.44 -21.80 34.20
C THR A 80 35.89 -21.98 34.64
N THR A 81 36.85 -21.90 33.70
CA THR A 81 38.28 -21.94 34.04
C THR A 81 38.65 -20.78 34.97
N SER A 82 38.26 -19.56 34.63
CA SER A 82 38.54 -18.35 35.44
C SER A 82 37.97 -18.46 36.85
N LEU A 83 36.74 -18.95 36.98
CA LEU A 83 36.06 -19.10 38.28
C LEU A 83 36.63 -20.25 39.09
N SER A 84 37.01 -21.37 38.45
CA SER A 84 37.59 -22.54 39.13
C SER A 84 38.96 -22.27 39.75
N LEU A 85 39.68 -21.27 39.24
CA LEU A 85 40.97 -20.83 39.79
C LEU A 85 40.81 -20.02 41.09
N LYS A 86 39.60 -19.60 41.44
CA LYS A 86 39.31 -18.96 42.72
C LYS A 86 39.09 -20.02 43.80
N SER A 87 39.69 -19.78 44.97
CA SER A 87 39.51 -20.63 46.15
C SER A 87 38.15 -20.42 46.84
N GLU A 88 37.51 -19.27 46.60
CA GLU A 88 36.23 -18.88 47.20
C GLU A 88 35.19 -18.60 46.12
N LYS A 89 33.92 -18.83 46.49
CA LYS A 89 32.77 -18.51 45.62
C LYS A 89 32.65 -17.00 45.42
N ILE A 90 32.18 -16.58 44.25
CA ILE A 90 32.01 -15.15 43.94
C ILE A 90 30.73 -14.59 44.54
N ASP A 91 30.81 -13.38 45.11
CA ASP A 91 29.63 -12.63 45.55
C ASP A 91 29.09 -11.80 44.38
N VAL A 92 27.86 -12.12 43.96
CA VAL A 92 27.17 -11.46 42.84
C VAL A 92 25.71 -11.20 43.19
N THR A 93 25.24 -9.96 43.07
CA THR A 93 23.84 -9.62 43.41
C THR A 93 22.86 -9.92 42.28
N PHE A 94 23.23 -9.63 41.03
CA PHE A 94 22.40 -9.78 39.83
C PHE A 94 23.18 -10.51 38.72
N ILE A 95 22.61 -11.59 38.17
CA ILE A 95 23.17 -12.31 37.02
C ILE A 95 22.18 -12.23 35.85
N ILE A 96 22.66 -11.77 34.69
CA ILE A 96 21.89 -11.72 33.44
C ILE A 96 22.72 -12.40 32.35
N ILE A 97 22.27 -13.57 31.90
CA ILE A 97 22.98 -14.37 30.90
C ILE A 97 21.99 -14.81 29.82
N GLU A 98 22.32 -14.49 28.56
CA GLU A 98 21.43 -14.77 27.41
C GLU A 98 22.04 -15.69 26.34
N ILE A 99 23.28 -16.15 26.54
CA ILE A 99 24.02 -16.95 25.55
C ILE A 99 24.19 -18.43 25.91
N PHE A 100 23.70 -18.85 27.09
CA PHE A 100 23.89 -20.19 27.63
C PHE A 100 22.56 -20.91 27.85
N GLY A 101 22.54 -22.22 27.63
CA GLY A 101 21.44 -23.09 28.04
C GLY A 101 21.40 -23.28 29.56
N PHE A 102 20.32 -23.88 30.05
CA PHE A 102 20.06 -24.00 31.49
C PHE A 102 21.19 -24.70 32.26
N GLU A 103 21.61 -25.89 31.82
CA GLU A 103 22.65 -26.66 32.51
C GLU A 103 24.00 -25.91 32.54
N GLN A 104 24.35 -25.20 31.47
CA GLN A 104 25.55 -24.36 31.42
C GLN A 104 25.49 -23.21 32.43
N VAL A 105 24.30 -22.63 32.67
CA VAL A 105 24.12 -21.62 33.71
C VAL A 105 24.25 -22.25 35.10
N MET A 106 23.72 -23.45 35.33
CA MET A 106 23.86 -24.17 36.60
C MET A 106 25.32 -24.47 36.94
N ASP A 107 26.14 -24.80 35.94
CA ASP A 107 27.59 -24.97 36.10
C ASP A 107 28.25 -23.69 36.61
N ILE A 108 27.89 -22.53 36.03
CA ILE A 108 28.40 -21.22 36.48
C ILE A 108 27.95 -20.92 37.92
N LEU A 109 26.68 -21.18 38.24
CA LEU A 109 26.11 -20.94 39.57
C LEU A 109 26.79 -21.78 40.67
N SER A 110 27.42 -22.91 40.33
CA SER A 110 28.19 -23.71 41.29
C SER A 110 29.33 -22.91 41.94
N TYR A 111 29.87 -21.92 41.22
CA TYR A 111 30.94 -21.01 41.67
C TYR A 111 30.44 -19.72 42.32
N VAL A 112 29.12 -19.48 42.36
CA VAL A 112 28.50 -18.28 42.95
C VAL A 112 28.10 -18.54 44.40
N ASN A 113 28.27 -17.55 45.27
CA ASN A 113 27.78 -17.59 46.64
C ASN A 113 26.24 -17.47 46.63
N PRO A 114 25.50 -18.53 47.01
CA PRO A 114 24.04 -18.55 46.91
C PRO A 114 23.33 -17.52 47.81
N ILE A 115 24.00 -17.02 48.85
CA ILE A 115 23.46 -16.01 49.77
C ILE A 115 23.52 -14.60 49.14
N SER A 116 24.49 -14.37 48.26
CA SER A 116 24.71 -13.07 47.63
C SER A 116 23.76 -12.79 46.45
N LEU A 117 23.28 -13.85 45.80
CA LEU A 117 22.48 -13.76 44.57
C LEU A 117 21.02 -13.45 44.88
N SER A 118 20.62 -12.23 44.56
CA SER A 118 19.23 -11.78 44.73
C SER A 118 18.39 -12.00 43.47
N LYS A 119 19.00 -11.98 42.28
CA LYS A 119 18.26 -12.04 41.02
C LYS A 119 19.03 -12.73 39.90
N LEU A 120 18.32 -13.58 39.16
CA LEU A 120 18.83 -14.33 38.02
C LEU A 120 17.89 -14.17 36.83
N THR A 121 18.43 -13.78 35.67
CA THR A 121 17.71 -13.75 34.39
C THR A 121 18.19 -14.86 33.48
N LEU A 122 17.26 -15.74 33.09
CA LEU A 122 17.45 -16.85 32.16
C LEU A 122 16.71 -16.58 30.85
N LYS A 123 17.44 -16.54 29.74
CA LYS A 123 16.85 -16.47 28.40
C LYS A 123 17.16 -17.72 27.61
N PHE A 124 16.15 -18.54 27.38
CA PHE A 124 16.28 -19.77 26.64
C PHE A 124 16.30 -19.44 25.14
N PRO A 125 17.32 -19.89 24.37
CA PRO A 125 17.33 -19.76 22.92
C PRO A 125 16.09 -20.42 22.30
N VAL A 126 15.57 -19.87 21.20
CA VAL A 126 14.37 -20.38 20.51
C VAL A 126 14.56 -21.84 20.04
N SER A 127 15.81 -22.28 19.84
CA SER A 127 16.18 -23.67 19.50
C SER A 127 16.13 -24.63 20.69
N CYS A 128 16.09 -24.16 21.94
CA CYS A 128 15.91 -24.98 23.15
C CYS A 128 14.43 -25.28 23.39
N SER A 129 13.70 -25.62 22.33
CA SER A 129 12.29 -25.98 22.39
C SER A 129 12.12 -27.38 23.01
N GLN A 130 12.42 -27.58 24.31
CA GLN A 130 11.94 -28.75 25.08
C GLN A 130 12.32 -28.83 26.57
N ASP A 131 12.84 -27.78 27.23
CA ASP A 131 13.06 -27.88 28.68
C ASP A 131 11.72 -27.95 29.43
N ASP A 132 11.50 -28.99 30.24
CA ASP A 132 10.30 -29.08 31.08
C ASP A 132 10.42 -28.07 32.21
N ILE A 133 9.46 -27.14 32.31
CA ILE A 133 9.44 -26.13 33.38
C ILE A 133 9.47 -26.77 34.78
N GLU A 134 8.95 -28.00 34.92
CA GLU A 134 9.01 -28.75 36.17
C GLU A 134 10.44 -29.13 36.54
N GLU A 135 11.28 -29.45 35.55
CA GLU A 135 12.69 -29.74 35.74
C GLU A 135 13.47 -28.47 36.08
N VAL A 136 13.20 -27.38 35.36
CA VAL A 136 13.84 -26.08 35.61
C VAL A 136 13.54 -25.57 37.02
N LEU A 137 12.29 -25.74 37.49
CA LEU A 137 11.85 -25.29 38.81
C LEU A 137 11.96 -26.38 39.91
N ALA A 138 12.67 -27.48 39.65
CA ALA A 138 12.88 -28.56 40.61
C ALA A 138 13.64 -28.02 41.85
N LEU A 139 13.03 -28.12 43.03
CA LEU A 139 13.50 -27.44 44.25
C LEU A 139 14.90 -27.89 44.70
N GLU A 140 15.28 -29.14 44.42
CA GLU A 140 16.61 -29.65 44.72
C GLU A 140 17.72 -28.84 44.04
N ARG A 141 17.50 -28.36 42.80
CA ARG A 141 18.47 -27.58 42.02
C ARG A 141 18.72 -26.20 42.63
N TRP A 142 17.75 -25.66 43.37
CA TRP A 142 17.79 -24.32 43.95
C TRP A 142 17.94 -24.29 45.47
N SER A 143 18.08 -25.46 46.10
CA SER A 143 18.03 -25.62 47.56
C SER A 143 19.06 -24.81 48.36
N ALA A 144 20.15 -24.39 47.72
CA ALA A 144 21.19 -23.55 48.31
C ALA A 144 20.83 -22.05 48.36
N PHE A 145 19.89 -21.59 47.53
CA PHE A 145 19.51 -20.18 47.39
C PHE A 145 18.34 -19.83 48.31
N LYS A 146 18.25 -18.54 48.68
CA LYS A 146 17.15 -17.98 49.45
C LYS A 146 16.87 -16.57 48.94
N HIS A 147 15.59 -16.17 48.90
CA HIS A 147 15.18 -14.84 48.45
C HIS A 147 15.60 -14.51 47.01
N LEU A 148 15.46 -15.49 46.12
CA LEU A 148 15.84 -15.35 44.71
C LEU A 148 14.67 -14.81 43.88
N GLU A 149 14.91 -13.74 43.14
CA GLU A 149 14.05 -13.31 42.04
C GLU A 149 14.50 -13.99 40.75
N LEU A 150 13.59 -14.71 40.08
CA LEU A 150 13.89 -15.45 38.86
C LEU A 150 13.15 -14.83 37.68
N ASP A 151 13.89 -14.25 36.74
CA ASP A 151 13.35 -13.75 35.47
C ASP A 151 13.60 -14.78 34.38
N MET A 152 12.55 -15.21 33.68
CA MET A 152 12.66 -16.25 32.65
C MET A 152 11.99 -15.80 31.35
N TYR A 153 12.65 -16.00 30.22
CA TYR A 153 12.01 -15.89 28.90
C TYR A 153 11.51 -17.26 28.47
N TRP A 154 10.18 -17.44 28.50
CA TRP A 154 9.52 -18.71 28.24
C TRP A 154 8.55 -18.58 27.07
N HIS A 155 8.81 -19.26 25.95
CA HIS A 155 8.09 -19.00 24.70
C HIS A 155 6.56 -19.13 24.82
N THR A 156 6.06 -20.26 25.33
CA THR A 156 4.62 -20.54 25.46
C THR A 156 4.26 -20.85 26.91
N VAL A 157 3.33 -20.09 27.48
CA VAL A 157 2.80 -20.28 28.83
C VAL A 157 1.40 -20.86 28.76
N SER A 158 1.23 -22.11 29.17
CA SER A 158 -0.06 -22.77 29.28
C SER A 158 -0.50 -22.91 30.74
N ALA A 159 -1.66 -23.53 30.95
CA ALA A 159 -2.12 -23.91 32.29
C ALA A 159 -1.12 -24.83 33.02
N LYS A 160 -0.38 -25.70 32.31
CA LYS A 160 0.63 -26.59 32.93
C LYS A 160 1.72 -25.76 33.61
N GLU A 161 2.32 -24.83 32.89
CA GLU A 161 3.41 -23.97 33.38
C GLU A 161 2.97 -23.14 34.57
N ILE A 162 1.79 -22.49 34.48
CA ILE A 162 1.26 -21.68 35.57
C ILE A 162 0.93 -22.53 36.80
N MET A 163 0.41 -23.75 36.64
CA MET A 163 0.18 -24.67 37.76
C MET A 163 1.49 -25.07 38.44
N CYS A 164 2.54 -25.35 37.66
CA CYS A 164 3.87 -25.66 38.20
C CYS A 164 4.42 -24.49 39.02
N ILE A 165 4.45 -23.29 38.44
CA ILE A 165 4.98 -22.08 39.10
C ILE A 165 4.20 -21.75 40.37
N LYS A 166 2.86 -21.82 40.31
CA LYS A 166 1.99 -21.63 41.46
C LYS A 166 2.30 -22.64 42.57
N LYS A 167 2.50 -23.92 42.22
CA LYS A 167 2.88 -24.95 43.19
C LYS A 167 4.24 -24.60 43.82
N THR A 168 5.26 -24.29 43.02
CA THR A 168 6.61 -23.94 43.49
C THR A 168 6.60 -22.74 44.45
N LEU A 169 5.93 -21.64 44.09
CA LEU A 169 5.87 -20.43 44.93
C LEU A 169 5.02 -20.59 46.19
N THR A 170 4.09 -21.56 46.22
CA THR A 170 3.26 -21.81 47.40
C THR A 170 3.86 -22.85 48.34
N THR A 171 4.79 -23.69 47.87
CA THR A 171 5.43 -24.74 48.68
C THR A 171 6.85 -24.39 49.13
N SER A 172 7.51 -23.42 48.47
CA SER A 172 8.90 -23.06 48.73
C SER A 172 9.06 -21.58 49.10
N ARG A 173 10.13 -21.27 49.84
CA ARG A 173 10.59 -19.90 50.14
C ARG A 173 11.93 -19.57 49.47
N ILE A 174 12.35 -20.41 48.51
CA ILE A 174 13.57 -20.18 47.74
C ILE A 174 13.41 -18.92 46.89
N PHE A 175 12.28 -18.82 46.18
CA PHE A 175 11.97 -17.70 45.29
C PHE A 175 11.09 -16.67 45.99
N ASP A 176 11.48 -15.39 45.91
CA ASP A 176 10.63 -14.28 46.34
C ASP A 176 9.65 -13.89 45.22
N SER A 177 10.09 -13.96 43.97
CA SER A 177 9.26 -13.77 42.78
C SER A 177 9.77 -14.60 41.59
N ILE A 178 8.86 -14.92 40.68
CA ILE A 178 9.19 -15.45 39.35
C ILE A 178 8.52 -14.54 38.32
N HIS A 179 9.31 -13.94 37.45
CA HIS A 179 8.87 -13.12 36.33
C HIS A 179 9.00 -13.93 35.04
N ILE A 180 7.94 -13.96 34.23
CA ILE A 180 7.90 -14.74 32.99
C ILE A 180 7.66 -13.78 31.84
N HIS A 181 8.63 -13.67 30.96
CA HIS A 181 8.50 -13.01 29.67
C HIS A 181 8.07 -14.06 28.65
N TYR A 182 6.89 -13.91 28.07
CA TYR A 182 6.32 -14.91 27.16
C TYR A 182 5.94 -14.33 25.81
N ALA A 183 6.05 -15.17 24.76
CA ALA A 183 5.61 -14.83 23.41
C ALA A 183 4.16 -15.26 23.15
N GLN A 184 3.71 -16.33 23.81
CA GLN A 184 2.37 -16.88 23.68
C GLN A 184 1.82 -17.29 25.05
N ILE A 185 0.54 -17.02 25.29
CA ILE A 185 -0.16 -17.43 26.51
C ILE A 185 -1.57 -17.92 26.16
N ASP A 186 -1.98 -19.04 26.73
CA ASP A 186 -3.38 -19.50 26.65
C ASP A 186 -4.19 -18.77 27.73
N GLU A 187 -4.59 -17.53 27.45
CA GLU A 187 -5.25 -16.66 28.43
C GLU A 187 -6.48 -17.33 29.06
N GLU A 188 -7.32 -18.00 28.26
CA GLU A 188 -8.54 -18.62 28.80
C GLU A 188 -8.21 -19.71 29.83
N LYS A 189 -7.25 -20.59 29.54
CA LYS A 189 -6.87 -21.65 30.47
C LYS A 189 -6.05 -21.13 31.64
N VAL A 190 -5.16 -20.16 31.43
CA VAL A 190 -4.38 -19.54 32.51
C VAL A 190 -5.30 -18.80 33.49
N MET A 191 -6.27 -18.05 32.99
CA MET A 191 -7.23 -17.33 33.83
C MET A 191 -8.10 -18.30 34.65
N LYS A 192 -8.44 -19.48 34.11
CA LYS A 192 -9.10 -20.55 34.89
C LYS A 192 -8.23 -21.06 36.04
N VAL A 193 -6.90 -21.14 35.87
CA VAL A 193 -5.96 -21.60 36.92
C VAL A 193 -5.73 -20.53 37.99
N LEU A 194 -5.69 -19.25 37.58
CA LEU A 194 -5.43 -18.10 38.47
C LEU A 194 -6.68 -17.65 39.24
N GLY A 195 -7.88 -17.98 38.78
CA GLY A 195 -9.14 -17.66 39.46
C GLY A 195 -9.55 -16.19 39.29
N HIS A 196 -10.45 -15.72 40.17
CA HIS A 196 -11.05 -14.38 40.07
C HIS A 196 -9.99 -13.26 40.08
N SER A 197 -10.07 -12.37 39.08
CA SER A 197 -9.23 -11.18 38.97
C SER A 197 -9.81 -10.00 39.75
N TRP A 198 -8.92 -9.12 40.21
CA TRP A 198 -9.24 -7.79 40.70
C TRP A 198 -8.60 -6.77 39.76
N ARG A 199 -9.42 -5.87 39.20
CA ARG A 199 -8.98 -4.83 38.27
C ARG A 199 -8.90 -3.51 39.05
N GLU A 200 -7.69 -3.02 39.33
CA GLU A 200 -7.48 -1.67 39.87
C GLU A 200 -7.18 -0.68 38.74
N PHE A 201 -7.38 0.61 39.02
CA PHE A 201 -7.36 1.73 38.06
C PHE A 201 -6.02 1.97 37.31
N ASN A 202 -5.00 1.13 37.50
CA ASN A 202 -3.68 1.25 36.85
C ASN A 202 -3.25 -0.04 36.12
N ARG A 203 -3.54 -0.12 34.82
CA ARG A 203 -2.82 -0.81 33.72
C ARG A 203 -2.25 -2.25 33.93
N GLY A 204 -2.74 -3.03 34.90
CA GLY A 204 -2.42 -4.44 35.08
C GLY A 204 -3.59 -5.24 35.69
N VAL A 205 -3.67 -6.54 35.38
CA VAL A 205 -4.65 -7.46 35.97
C VAL A 205 -3.98 -8.18 37.15
N HIS A 206 -4.54 -8.01 38.34
CA HIS A 206 -4.01 -8.64 39.55
C HIS A 206 -4.89 -9.82 39.98
N HIS A 207 -4.24 -10.93 40.37
CA HIS A 207 -4.89 -12.10 40.95
C HIS A 207 -4.27 -12.38 42.31
N TYR A 208 -5.11 -12.68 43.29
CA TYR A 208 -4.68 -12.99 44.65
C TYR A 208 -5.19 -14.37 45.03
N ILE A 209 -4.26 -15.27 45.35
CA ILE A 209 -4.58 -16.64 45.76
C ILE A 209 -4.02 -16.87 47.15
N ARG A 210 -4.83 -17.38 48.08
CA ARG A 210 -4.35 -17.72 49.43
C ARG A 210 -3.34 -18.86 49.35
N VAL A 211 -2.20 -18.70 50.01
CA VAL A 211 -1.21 -19.78 50.15
C VAL A 211 -1.81 -20.89 51.03
N PRO A 212 -1.78 -22.17 50.62
CA PRO A 212 -2.28 -23.27 51.42
C PRO A 212 -1.69 -23.26 52.84
N ASN A 213 -2.52 -23.51 53.85
CA ASN A 213 -2.14 -23.56 55.27
C ASN A 213 -1.61 -22.24 55.88
N SER A 214 -1.82 -21.10 55.21
CA SER A 214 -1.49 -19.77 55.74
C SER A 214 -2.74 -18.90 55.87
N THR A 215 -2.91 -18.21 57.00
CA THR A 215 -4.02 -17.27 57.22
C THR A 215 -3.73 -15.88 56.64
N ASN A 216 -2.45 -15.52 56.50
CA ASN A 216 -2.01 -14.14 56.24
C ASN A 216 -1.19 -13.97 54.95
N GLN A 217 -0.90 -15.05 54.23
CA GLN A 217 -0.10 -14.98 53.00
C GLN A 217 -0.97 -15.19 51.75
N VAL A 218 -0.73 -14.35 50.75
CA VAL A 218 -1.35 -14.42 49.43
C VAL A 218 -0.27 -14.42 48.36
N LEU A 219 -0.42 -15.29 47.37
CA LEU A 219 0.32 -15.22 46.12
C LEU A 219 -0.34 -14.14 45.26
N ARG A 220 0.40 -13.08 44.95
CA ARG A 220 0.00 -12.03 44.01
C ARG A 220 0.54 -12.37 42.63
N THR A 221 -0.33 -12.55 41.67
CA THR A 221 0.02 -12.62 40.24
C THR A 221 -0.36 -11.29 39.59
N THR A 222 0.56 -10.70 38.84
CA THR A 222 0.31 -9.48 38.08
C THR A 222 0.55 -9.79 36.61
N MET A 223 -0.50 -9.67 35.81
CA MET A 223 -0.41 -9.75 34.36
C MET A 223 -0.47 -8.33 33.81
N TYR A 224 0.58 -7.91 33.13
CA TYR A 224 0.63 -6.61 32.48
C TYR A 224 0.02 -6.72 31.08
N THR A 225 -0.98 -5.89 30.79
CA THR A 225 -1.50 -5.68 29.44
C THR A 225 -0.79 -4.44 28.89
N ASP A 226 0.49 -4.61 28.57
CA ASP A 226 1.49 -3.65 28.06
C ASP A 226 1.27 -2.14 28.19
N ALA A 227 1.97 -1.55 29.17
CA ALA A 227 2.87 -0.41 28.97
C ALA A 227 3.69 -0.27 30.28
N TRP A 228 4.93 0.23 30.19
CA TRP A 228 5.84 0.62 31.31
C TRP A 228 7.02 -0.33 31.64
N PHE A 229 7.79 -0.72 30.64
CA PHE A 229 9.24 -0.54 30.73
C PHE A 229 9.73 0.19 29.47
N ASN A 230 10.03 1.48 29.64
CA ASN A 230 10.79 2.24 28.65
C ASN A 230 12.26 1.87 28.83
N ASP A 231 12.79 1.05 27.93
CA ASP A 231 13.93 1.52 27.16
C ASP A 231 13.73 1.09 25.71
N SER A 232 14.07 1.98 24.79
CA SER A 232 13.72 1.95 23.37
C SER A 232 14.05 0.61 22.69
N GLN A 233 13.05 -0.28 22.42
CA GLN A 233 13.05 -1.17 21.23
C GLN A 233 11.87 -2.16 21.01
N SER A 234 10.70 -2.07 21.68
CA SER A 234 9.59 -3.01 21.39
C SER A 234 8.24 -2.39 21.01
N LEU A 235 8.23 -1.29 20.24
CA LEU A 235 7.06 -0.89 19.44
C LEU A 235 6.93 -1.73 18.14
N LEU A 236 7.31 -3.00 18.20
CA LEU A 236 6.80 -4.04 17.29
C LEU A 236 5.91 -4.99 18.10
N ASN A 237 4.97 -4.43 18.87
CA ASN A 237 3.81 -5.21 19.28
C ASN A 237 3.11 -5.72 18.04
N ASP A 238 2.72 -6.98 18.13
CA ASP A 238 2.33 -7.92 17.09
C ASP A 238 1.04 -7.54 16.35
N TRP A 239 1.03 -6.36 15.73
CA TRP A 239 0.05 -5.99 14.73
C TRP A 239 0.08 -6.98 13.57
N SER A 240 1.22 -7.66 13.33
CA SER A 240 1.33 -8.70 12.30
C SER A 240 0.37 -9.84 12.60
N LYS A 241 0.39 -10.47 13.79
CA LYS A 241 -0.60 -11.51 14.15
C LYS A 241 -2.04 -11.01 14.18
N THR A 242 -2.25 -9.76 14.59
CA THR A 242 -3.61 -9.18 14.62
C THR A 242 -4.15 -8.90 13.21
N LEU A 243 -3.29 -8.47 12.29
CA LEU A 243 -3.61 -8.22 10.87
C LEU A 243 -3.46 -9.49 10.01
N GLU A 244 -2.86 -10.55 10.54
CA GLU A 244 -2.93 -11.92 10.01
C GLU A 244 -4.29 -12.56 10.27
N ASN A 245 -5.04 -12.05 11.26
CA ASN A 245 -6.43 -12.45 11.43
C ASN A 245 -7.25 -11.95 10.24
N LYS A 246 -7.66 -12.90 9.39
CA LYS A 246 -8.44 -12.65 8.18
C LYS A 246 -9.64 -11.72 8.43
N THR A 247 -10.42 -11.95 9.49
CA THR A 247 -11.62 -11.14 9.75
C THR A 247 -11.29 -9.71 10.13
N ILE A 248 -10.20 -9.49 10.89
CA ILE A 248 -9.79 -8.14 11.29
C ILE A 248 -9.27 -7.37 10.09
N ILE A 249 -8.39 -7.98 9.28
CA ILE A 249 -7.85 -7.27 8.12
C ILE A 249 -8.92 -7.02 7.06
N GLU A 250 -9.88 -7.93 6.86
CA GLU A 250 -11.04 -7.68 5.98
C GLU A 250 -11.83 -6.44 6.42
N LEU A 251 -12.23 -6.36 7.70
CA LEU A 251 -12.93 -5.20 8.24
C LEU A 251 -12.11 -3.92 8.17
N LEU A 252 -10.80 -4.02 8.36
CA LEU A 252 -9.91 -2.86 8.36
C LEU A 252 -9.69 -2.35 6.94
N LEU A 253 -9.50 -3.24 5.97
CA LEU A 253 -9.35 -2.90 4.54
C LEU A 253 -10.61 -2.24 3.98
N ASP A 254 -11.81 -2.58 4.47
CA ASP A 254 -13.07 -1.90 4.11
C ASP A 254 -13.11 -0.42 4.54
N HIS A 255 -12.26 -0.02 5.49
CA HIS A 255 -12.16 1.34 6.01
C HIS A 255 -10.92 2.10 5.55
N LEU A 256 -10.00 1.45 4.84
CA LEU A 256 -8.77 2.07 4.35
C LEU A 256 -8.89 2.50 2.88
N GLY A 257 -8.25 3.62 2.55
CA GLY A 257 -8.04 4.02 1.16
C GLY A 257 -6.88 3.25 0.53
N PHE A 258 -6.74 3.35 -0.80
CA PHE A 258 -5.70 2.65 -1.55
C PHE A 258 -4.28 2.94 -1.04
N ILE A 259 -3.98 4.19 -0.71
CA ILE A 259 -2.65 4.61 -0.24
C ILE A 259 -2.33 3.94 1.11
N GLU A 260 -3.31 3.93 2.03
CA GLU A 260 -3.19 3.28 3.32
C GLU A 260 -3.03 1.77 3.17
N ILE A 261 -3.76 1.13 2.24
CA ILE A 261 -3.62 -0.29 1.92
C ILE A 261 -2.21 -0.59 1.40
N GLN A 262 -1.68 0.19 0.45
CA GLN A 262 -0.32 -0.01 -0.05
C GLN A 262 0.75 0.24 1.01
N THR A 263 0.51 1.19 1.92
CA THR A 263 1.38 1.43 3.08
C THR A 263 1.38 0.23 4.01
N LEU A 264 0.20 -0.31 4.33
CA LEU A 264 0.01 -1.48 5.18
C LEU A 264 0.69 -2.73 4.56
N ARG A 265 0.57 -2.89 3.25
CA ARG A 265 1.21 -3.95 2.47
C ARG A 265 2.74 -3.92 2.50
N LYS A 266 3.35 -2.77 2.79
CA LYS A 266 4.82 -2.62 2.92
C LYS A 266 5.34 -2.97 4.31
N VAL A 267 4.49 -3.11 5.33
CA VAL A 267 4.95 -3.24 6.73
C VAL A 267 5.49 -4.64 7.05
N CYS A 268 4.84 -5.74 6.66
CA CYS A 268 5.41 -7.10 6.76
C CYS A 268 4.93 -8.05 5.65
N SER A 269 5.60 -9.21 5.51
CA SER A 269 5.25 -10.25 4.54
C SER A 269 3.88 -10.89 4.79
N ASN A 270 3.47 -11.04 6.05
CA ASN A 270 2.25 -11.75 6.40
C ASN A 270 1.01 -10.90 6.09
N ILE A 271 1.00 -9.61 6.49
CA ILE A 271 -0.02 -8.65 6.04
C ILE A 271 -0.10 -8.63 4.54
N ARG A 272 1.05 -8.51 3.85
CA ARG A 272 1.09 -8.48 2.39
C ARG A 272 0.39 -9.69 1.81
N THR A 273 0.69 -10.87 2.32
CA THR A 273 0.05 -12.13 1.92
C THR A 273 -1.46 -12.09 2.17
N CYS A 274 -1.92 -11.55 3.30
CA CYS A 274 -3.34 -11.40 3.62
C CYS A 274 -4.05 -10.41 2.67
N ILE A 275 -3.45 -9.24 2.41
CA ILE A 275 -3.96 -8.24 1.46
C ILE A 275 -4.00 -8.82 0.04
N ASP A 276 -2.94 -9.49 -0.38
CA ASP A 276 -2.82 -10.12 -1.71
C ASP A 276 -3.83 -11.26 -1.91
N HIS A 277 -4.18 -11.96 -0.82
CA HIS A 277 -5.25 -12.97 -0.82
C HIS A 277 -6.63 -12.33 -0.91
N TYR A 278 -6.89 -11.27 -0.14
CA TYR A 278 -8.21 -10.62 -0.10
C TYR A 278 -8.51 -9.78 -1.34
N LYS A 279 -7.49 -9.10 -1.87
CA LYS A 279 -7.58 -8.14 -3.00
C LYS A 279 -8.70 -7.11 -2.74
N PRO A 280 -8.52 -6.24 -1.74
CA PRO A 280 -9.54 -5.25 -1.37
C PRO A 280 -9.88 -4.36 -2.56
N ASN A 281 -11.13 -3.92 -2.65
CA ASN A 281 -11.54 -2.99 -3.70
C ASN A 281 -10.85 -1.63 -3.44
N PRO A 282 -10.02 -1.12 -4.35
CA PRO A 282 -9.32 0.14 -4.18
C PRO A 282 -10.26 1.37 -4.15
N ASN A 283 -11.57 1.20 -4.37
CA ASN A 283 -12.52 2.29 -4.62
C ASN A 283 -12.04 3.20 -5.75
N LEU A 284 -11.39 2.59 -6.74
CA LEU A 284 -10.89 3.26 -7.93
C LEU A 284 -12.08 3.67 -8.79
N THR A 285 -12.15 4.95 -9.13
CA THR A 285 -13.12 5.51 -10.07
C THR A 285 -12.46 5.90 -11.39
N LYS A 286 -11.15 6.17 -11.37
CA LYS A 286 -10.41 6.58 -12.56
C LYS A 286 -9.12 5.81 -12.71
N LEU A 287 -8.82 5.39 -13.93
CA LEU A 287 -7.52 4.82 -14.31
C LEU A 287 -7.01 5.55 -15.56
N GLY A 288 -5.82 6.12 -15.48
CA GLY A 288 -5.11 6.69 -16.61
C GLY A 288 -3.81 5.94 -16.87
N ILE A 289 -3.51 5.64 -18.13
CA ILE A 289 -2.24 5.07 -18.55
C ILE A 289 -1.64 6.01 -19.61
N GLY A 290 -0.49 6.59 -19.30
CA GLY A 290 0.28 7.42 -20.22
C GLY A 290 1.52 6.68 -20.71
N ILE A 291 1.76 6.70 -22.01
CA ILE A 291 2.97 6.15 -22.64
C ILE A 291 3.65 7.28 -23.40
N GLY A 292 4.87 7.63 -23.02
CA GLY A 292 5.71 8.54 -23.78
C GLY A 292 7.19 8.35 -23.49
N ARG A 293 7.94 9.44 -23.29
CA ARG A 293 9.34 9.35 -22.79
C ARG A 293 9.44 8.63 -21.46
N ASN A 294 8.38 8.67 -20.67
CA ASN A 294 8.15 7.90 -19.46
C ASN A 294 6.77 7.23 -19.55
N ILE A 295 6.56 6.21 -18.73
CA ILE A 295 5.23 5.61 -18.54
C ILE A 295 4.61 6.24 -17.30
N SER A 296 3.32 6.53 -17.30
CA SER A 296 2.62 7.01 -16.12
C SER A 296 1.34 6.22 -15.85
N ILE A 297 1.03 6.04 -14.57
CA ILE A 297 -0.25 5.52 -14.09
C ILE A 297 -0.92 6.59 -13.24
N LEU A 298 -2.11 7.03 -13.66
CA LEU A 298 -2.99 7.90 -12.90
C LEU A 298 -4.11 7.09 -12.26
N MET A 299 -4.35 7.28 -10.98
CA MET A 299 -5.44 6.65 -10.24
C MET A 299 -6.29 7.71 -9.57
N GLY A 300 -7.61 7.64 -9.75
CA GLY A 300 -8.58 8.47 -9.06
C GLY A 300 -9.51 7.63 -8.18
N PHE A 301 -9.85 8.15 -7.00
CA PHE A 301 -10.60 7.42 -5.98
C PHE A 301 -11.91 8.12 -5.62
N LYS A 302 -12.89 7.36 -5.10
CA LYS A 302 -14.22 7.87 -4.68
C LYS A 302 -14.20 9.04 -3.69
N ASN A 303 -13.14 9.15 -2.88
CA ASN A 303 -12.95 10.26 -1.94
C ASN A 303 -12.49 11.57 -2.62
N GLY A 304 -12.30 11.57 -3.95
CA GLY A 304 -11.83 12.70 -4.75
C GLY A 304 -10.30 12.85 -4.80
N SER A 305 -9.54 12.03 -4.07
CA SER A 305 -8.08 12.01 -4.18
C SER A 305 -7.62 11.35 -5.48
N SER A 306 -6.43 11.76 -5.96
CA SER A 306 -5.75 11.12 -7.07
C SER A 306 -4.26 10.89 -6.77
N VAL A 307 -3.69 9.89 -7.42
CA VAL A 307 -2.26 9.55 -7.35
C VAL A 307 -1.76 9.32 -8.76
N GLU A 308 -0.69 10.00 -9.13
CA GLU A 308 0.03 9.79 -10.37
C GLU A 308 1.41 9.21 -10.06
N THR A 309 1.81 8.19 -10.82
CA THR A 309 3.11 7.52 -10.67
C THR A 309 3.81 7.48 -12.01
N ASP A 310 4.98 8.10 -12.08
CA ASP A 310 5.86 8.09 -13.25
C ASP A 310 6.94 7.01 -13.14
N TYR A 311 7.18 6.33 -14.27
CA TYR A 311 8.17 5.30 -14.47
C TYR A 311 9.15 5.78 -15.54
N VAL A 312 10.39 6.08 -15.12
CA VAL A 312 11.42 6.67 -15.98
C VAL A 312 12.54 5.66 -16.19
N GLU A 313 12.92 5.44 -17.45
CA GLU A 313 14.05 4.56 -17.81
C GLU A 313 15.38 5.20 -17.37
N GLU A 314 16.18 4.45 -16.61
CA GLU A 314 17.51 4.84 -16.14
C GLU A 314 18.53 3.77 -16.51
N LYS A 315 19.82 4.14 -16.60
CA LYS A 315 20.89 3.21 -17.05
C LYS A 315 20.98 1.88 -16.29
N SER A 316 20.48 1.85 -15.06
CA SER A 316 20.56 0.73 -14.13
C SER A 316 19.19 0.17 -13.72
N GLY A 317 18.11 0.59 -14.36
CA GLY A 317 16.75 0.10 -14.10
C GLY A 317 15.65 1.15 -14.32
N CYS A 318 14.59 1.07 -13.52
CA CYS A 318 13.43 1.95 -13.58
C CYS A 318 13.39 2.86 -12.35
N GLN A 319 13.34 4.17 -12.56
CA GLN A 319 13.11 5.14 -11.50
C GLN A 319 11.60 5.34 -11.30
N VAL A 320 11.13 5.07 -10.08
CA VAL A 320 9.73 5.27 -9.66
C VAL A 320 9.72 6.22 -8.47
N GLY A 321 9.33 7.47 -8.70
CA GLY A 321 9.45 8.54 -7.71
C GLY A 321 10.90 8.75 -7.25
N ARG A 322 11.21 8.42 -5.98
CA ARG A 322 12.57 8.51 -5.41
C ARG A 322 13.32 7.17 -5.39
N THR A 323 12.69 6.10 -5.84
CA THR A 323 13.23 4.74 -5.74
C THR A 323 13.72 4.25 -7.09
N LEU A 324 14.93 3.67 -7.13
CA LEU A 324 15.47 3.00 -8.30
C LEU A 324 15.25 1.48 -8.17
N VAL A 325 14.42 0.93 -9.05
CA VAL A 325 14.12 -0.50 -9.16
C VAL A 325 15.05 -1.11 -10.21
N LYS A 326 15.78 -2.18 -9.86
CA LYS A 326 16.70 -2.88 -10.78
C LYS A 326 15.95 -3.81 -11.75
N GLN A 327 14.94 -3.27 -12.42
CA GLN A 327 14.07 -3.94 -13.39
C GLN A 327 13.78 -2.96 -14.54
N GLU A 328 13.40 -3.51 -15.68
CA GLU A 328 13.03 -2.76 -16.89
C GLU A 328 11.72 -1.96 -16.66
N VAL A 329 11.58 -0.80 -17.32
CA VAL A 329 10.52 0.20 -17.07
C VAL A 329 9.12 -0.33 -17.36
N TYR A 330 8.92 -0.99 -18.52
CA TYR A 330 7.62 -1.56 -18.89
C TYR A 330 7.22 -2.67 -17.93
N GLN A 331 8.14 -3.57 -17.58
CA GLN A 331 7.85 -4.64 -16.63
C GLN A 331 7.54 -4.11 -15.22
N THR A 332 8.28 -3.10 -14.75
CA THR A 332 8.03 -2.47 -13.44
C THR A 332 6.63 -1.86 -13.39
N CYS A 333 6.22 -1.15 -14.45
CA CYS A 333 4.89 -0.58 -14.58
C CYS A 333 3.80 -1.67 -14.61
N LEU A 334 4.00 -2.77 -15.34
CA LEU A 334 3.05 -3.88 -15.40
C LEU A 334 2.87 -4.56 -14.05
N ASP A 335 3.96 -4.78 -13.31
CA ASP A 335 3.93 -5.40 -11.99
C ASP A 335 3.14 -4.54 -10.99
N ASP A 336 3.34 -3.22 -11.04
CA ASP A 336 2.59 -2.27 -10.22
C ASP A 336 1.11 -2.21 -10.64
N LEU A 337 0.81 -2.11 -11.94
CA LEU A 337 -0.56 -2.11 -12.48
C LEU A 337 -1.31 -3.39 -12.07
N LYS A 338 -0.69 -4.55 -12.20
CA LYS A 338 -1.26 -5.84 -11.75
C LYS A 338 -1.55 -5.86 -10.25
N SER A 339 -0.79 -5.11 -9.47
CA SER A 339 -0.97 -4.98 -8.03
C SER A 339 -2.10 -4.01 -7.64
N ILE A 340 -2.42 -3.06 -8.54
CA ILE A 340 -3.51 -2.09 -8.42
C ILE A 340 -4.85 -2.71 -8.80
N LEU A 341 -4.87 -3.48 -9.89
CA LEU A 341 -6.09 -4.06 -10.44
C LEU A 341 -6.65 -5.13 -9.49
N PRO A 342 -7.88 -4.97 -8.97
CA PRO A 342 -8.51 -5.95 -8.12
C PRO A 342 -8.79 -7.22 -8.94
N GLY A 343 -8.80 -8.37 -8.25
CA GLY A 343 -9.09 -9.66 -8.89
C GLY A 343 -10.56 -9.87 -9.28
N LYS A 344 -11.39 -8.83 -9.27
CA LYS A 344 -12.84 -8.84 -9.55
C LYS A 344 -13.18 -7.78 -10.60
N GLU A 345 -14.41 -7.82 -11.11
CA GLU A 345 -14.95 -6.88 -12.09
C GLU A 345 -14.75 -5.42 -11.67
N MET A 346 -14.09 -4.62 -12.52
CA MET A 346 -13.88 -3.18 -12.32
C MET A 346 -14.91 -2.38 -13.10
N ASN A 347 -15.57 -1.45 -12.40
CA ASN A 347 -16.43 -0.43 -12.99
C ASN A 347 -15.77 0.93 -12.74
N LEU A 348 -15.31 1.60 -13.79
CA LEU A 348 -14.69 2.91 -13.71
C LEU A 348 -15.65 4.00 -14.20
N GLU A 349 -15.58 5.16 -13.55
CA GLU A 349 -16.20 6.38 -14.04
C GLU A 349 -15.40 6.93 -15.24
N GLU A 350 -14.07 6.79 -15.22
CA GLU A 350 -13.19 7.33 -16.25
C GLU A 350 -12.00 6.41 -16.55
N PHE A 351 -11.73 6.16 -17.84
CA PHE A 351 -10.50 5.54 -18.31
C PHE A 351 -9.80 6.48 -19.28
N GLU A 352 -8.56 6.84 -18.97
CA GLU A 352 -7.72 7.68 -19.81
C GLU A 352 -6.56 6.87 -20.40
N PHE A 353 -6.35 7.00 -21.70
CA PHE A 353 -5.23 6.40 -22.40
C PHE A 353 -4.50 7.48 -23.21
N ALA A 354 -3.29 7.81 -22.78
CA ALA A 354 -2.48 8.84 -23.39
C ALA A 354 -1.25 8.23 -24.09
N PHE A 355 -0.99 8.67 -25.32
CA PHE A 355 0.14 8.21 -26.13
C PHE A 355 0.93 9.41 -26.67
N ASN A 356 2.19 9.51 -26.27
CA ASN A 356 3.08 10.63 -26.52
C ASN A 356 4.51 10.12 -26.79
N CYS A 357 4.70 9.37 -27.87
CA CYS A 357 6.02 8.91 -28.29
C CYS A 357 6.69 10.01 -29.14
N ASP A 358 7.93 10.37 -28.81
CA ASP A 358 8.65 11.39 -29.57
C ASP A 358 9.17 10.77 -30.88
N SER A 359 8.78 11.35 -32.02
CA SER A 359 9.03 10.81 -33.37
C SER A 359 10.52 10.70 -33.77
N ASP A 360 11.42 11.31 -33.00
CA ASP A 360 12.87 11.27 -33.23
C ASP A 360 13.51 9.92 -32.86
N GLU A 361 12.87 9.09 -32.02
CA GLU A 361 13.34 7.75 -31.68
C GLU A 361 12.85 6.70 -32.70
N LYS A 362 13.44 6.73 -33.89
CA LYS A 362 13.30 5.66 -34.91
C LYS A 362 13.99 4.34 -34.50
N GLU A 363 13.98 4.00 -33.22
CA GLU A 363 14.35 2.66 -32.79
C GLU A 363 13.14 1.76 -32.96
N THR A 364 13.22 0.86 -33.95
CA THR A 364 12.30 -0.27 -34.12
C THR A 364 12.07 -1.07 -32.83
N ASP A 365 12.99 -0.97 -31.88
CA ASP A 365 12.90 -1.58 -30.56
C ASP A 365 11.92 -0.87 -29.62
N VAL A 366 11.83 0.46 -29.62
CA VAL A 366 10.87 1.22 -28.79
C VAL A 366 9.43 0.90 -29.21
N PHE A 367 9.17 0.87 -30.52
CA PHE A 367 7.86 0.47 -31.05
C PHE A 367 7.50 -0.96 -30.65
N ARG A 368 8.43 -1.90 -30.78
CA ARG A 368 8.22 -3.29 -30.39
C ARG A 368 7.94 -3.44 -28.90
N ARG A 369 8.67 -2.72 -28.04
CA ARG A 369 8.45 -2.70 -26.59
C ARG A 369 7.07 -2.12 -26.24
N THR A 370 6.69 -1.03 -26.91
CA THR A 370 5.40 -0.37 -26.71
C THR A 370 4.22 -1.26 -27.11
N ALA A 371 4.29 -1.89 -28.29
CA ALA A 371 3.28 -2.84 -28.74
C ALA A 371 3.16 -4.03 -27.78
N TRP A 372 4.28 -4.58 -27.33
CA TRP A 372 4.31 -5.64 -26.32
C TRP A 372 3.67 -5.19 -25.00
N PHE A 373 3.97 -3.97 -24.55
CA PHE A 373 3.38 -3.42 -23.33
C PHE A 373 1.87 -3.25 -23.46
N MET A 374 1.37 -2.73 -24.59
CA MET A 374 -0.07 -2.59 -24.83
C MET A 374 -0.79 -3.95 -24.83
N GLU A 375 -0.22 -4.98 -25.45
CA GLU A 375 -0.77 -6.34 -25.40
C GLU A 375 -0.90 -6.85 -23.94
N ARG A 376 0.14 -6.62 -23.12
CA ARG A 376 0.12 -7.00 -21.71
C ARG A 376 -0.86 -6.18 -20.86
N VAL A 377 -1.02 -4.89 -21.17
CA VAL A 377 -2.02 -4.03 -20.52
C VAL A 377 -3.43 -4.50 -20.88
N GLU A 378 -3.69 -4.81 -22.15
CA GLU A 378 -4.98 -5.38 -22.59
C GLU A 378 -5.30 -6.66 -21.82
N GLU A 379 -4.37 -7.62 -21.73
CA GLU A 379 -4.54 -8.87 -20.99
C GLU A 379 -4.87 -8.66 -19.50
N LEU A 380 -4.26 -7.64 -18.88
CA LEU A 380 -4.52 -7.29 -17.48
C LEU A 380 -5.88 -6.64 -17.28
N LEU A 381 -6.29 -5.78 -18.22
CA LEU A 381 -7.54 -5.00 -18.17
C LEU A 381 -8.76 -5.78 -18.67
N THR A 382 -8.56 -6.84 -19.46
CA THR A 382 -9.62 -7.68 -20.02
C THR A 382 -9.50 -9.16 -19.63
N PRO A 383 -9.46 -9.48 -18.32
CA PRO A 383 -9.23 -10.84 -17.86
C PRO A 383 -10.31 -11.79 -18.40
N ASN A 384 -9.89 -12.92 -19.00
CA ASN A 384 -10.77 -13.89 -19.66
C ASN A 384 -11.60 -13.30 -20.83
N ASN A 385 -11.08 -12.30 -21.53
CA ASN A 385 -11.75 -11.59 -22.63
C ASN A 385 -13.06 -10.88 -22.19
N VAL A 386 -13.16 -10.52 -20.91
CA VAL A 386 -14.25 -9.70 -20.39
C VAL A 386 -13.87 -8.24 -20.57
N LEU A 387 -14.69 -7.49 -21.30
CA LEU A 387 -14.46 -6.06 -21.54
C LEU A 387 -14.68 -5.25 -20.25
N MET A 388 -13.90 -4.17 -20.10
CA MET A 388 -13.95 -3.30 -18.95
C MET A 388 -15.19 -2.39 -18.99
N LYS A 389 -15.85 -2.22 -17.85
CA LYS A 389 -16.98 -1.29 -17.72
C LYS A 389 -16.47 0.09 -17.38
N VAL A 390 -16.72 1.06 -18.26
CA VAL A 390 -16.24 2.43 -18.14
C VAL A 390 -17.30 3.40 -18.63
N GLU A 391 -17.63 4.42 -17.82
CA GLU A 391 -18.61 5.45 -18.20
C GLU A 391 -18.01 6.49 -19.17
N ARG A 392 -16.76 6.93 -18.94
CA ARG A 392 -16.08 7.92 -19.78
C ARG A 392 -14.72 7.42 -20.25
N TYR A 393 -14.52 7.40 -21.56
CA TYR A 393 -13.22 7.11 -22.17
C TYR A 393 -12.56 8.41 -22.66
N ILE A 394 -11.28 8.58 -22.35
CA ILE A 394 -10.46 9.71 -22.80
C ILE A 394 -9.24 9.15 -23.53
N HIS A 395 -9.04 9.58 -24.77
CA HIS A 395 -7.83 9.29 -25.53
C HIS A 395 -7.08 10.58 -25.85
N SER A 396 -5.78 10.61 -25.56
CA SER A 396 -4.91 11.75 -25.82
C SER A 396 -3.72 11.31 -26.66
N ALA A 397 -3.54 11.84 -27.87
CA ALA A 397 -2.44 11.49 -28.77
C ALA A 397 -1.59 12.71 -29.15
N VAL A 398 -0.26 12.58 -29.05
CA VAL A 398 0.72 13.63 -29.42
C VAL A 398 1.72 13.11 -30.46
N ASP A 399 1.52 11.91 -31.00
CA ASP A 399 2.41 11.31 -32.02
C ASP A 399 1.64 10.88 -33.29
N GLU A 400 2.39 10.74 -34.39
CA GLU A 400 1.97 10.25 -35.71
C GLU A 400 1.49 8.78 -35.68
N GLN A 401 1.60 8.07 -34.55
CA GLN A 401 1.29 6.64 -34.49
C GLN A 401 -0.12 6.37 -33.93
N HIS A 402 -1.02 6.05 -34.86
CA HIS A 402 -2.47 5.99 -34.72
C HIS A 402 -3.07 4.79 -33.97
N HIS A 403 -2.29 3.76 -33.66
CA HIS A 403 -2.86 2.47 -33.28
C HIS A 403 -3.44 2.48 -31.85
N GLY A 404 -2.97 3.38 -30.98
CA GLY A 404 -3.31 3.39 -29.56
C GLY A 404 -4.80 3.59 -29.26
N ILE A 405 -5.50 4.45 -30.02
CA ILE A 405 -6.93 4.70 -29.79
C ILE A 405 -7.82 3.52 -30.21
N LEU A 406 -7.52 2.91 -31.36
CA LEU A 406 -8.31 1.81 -31.90
C LEU A 406 -8.18 0.56 -31.03
N GLU A 407 -7.01 0.35 -30.46
CA GLU A 407 -6.73 -0.77 -29.55
C GLU A 407 -7.40 -0.53 -28.20
N SER A 408 -7.10 0.61 -27.56
CA SER A 408 -7.57 0.85 -26.19
C SER A 408 -9.08 1.02 -26.04
N ILE A 409 -9.79 1.58 -27.03
CA ILE A 409 -11.25 1.66 -26.98
C ILE A 409 -11.92 0.29 -27.05
N LYS A 410 -11.27 -0.69 -27.71
CA LYS A 410 -11.83 -2.05 -27.86
C LYS A 410 -11.78 -2.85 -26.56
N TRP A 411 -11.02 -2.40 -25.57
CA TRP A 411 -10.99 -3.00 -24.23
C TRP A 411 -12.27 -2.72 -23.43
N LEU A 412 -13.13 -1.82 -23.93
CA LEU A 412 -14.28 -1.29 -23.18
C LEU A 412 -15.60 -1.92 -23.59
N GLU A 413 -16.47 -2.17 -22.61
CA GLU A 413 -17.82 -2.68 -22.81
C GLU A 413 -18.70 -1.59 -23.44
N PRO A 414 -19.24 -1.79 -24.66
CA PRO A 414 -19.97 -0.75 -25.40
C PRO A 414 -21.17 -0.16 -24.65
N ILE A 415 -21.89 -0.96 -23.88
CA ILE A 415 -23.14 -0.56 -23.21
C ILE A 415 -22.85 0.31 -21.99
N SER A 416 -21.69 0.13 -21.35
CA SER A 416 -21.27 0.92 -20.19
C SER A 416 -20.80 2.33 -20.57
N LEU A 417 -20.37 2.52 -21.82
CA LEU A 417 -19.73 3.74 -22.28
C LEU A 417 -20.73 4.86 -22.52
N GLU A 418 -20.69 5.90 -21.70
CA GLU A 418 -21.53 7.07 -21.85
C GLU A 418 -20.87 8.14 -22.72
N CYS A 419 -19.57 8.38 -22.53
CA CYS A 419 -18.85 9.47 -23.20
C CYS A 419 -17.52 9.01 -23.79
N ILE A 420 -17.27 9.40 -25.04
CA ILE A 420 -15.96 9.28 -25.70
C ILE A 420 -15.37 10.68 -25.83
N GLN A 421 -14.16 10.89 -25.31
CA GLN A 421 -13.36 12.09 -25.52
C GLN A 421 -12.08 11.75 -26.26
N THR A 422 -11.77 12.49 -27.32
CA THR A 422 -10.51 12.38 -28.05
C THR A 422 -9.81 13.71 -28.09
N GLN A 423 -8.51 13.73 -27.83
CA GLN A 423 -7.67 14.93 -27.81
C GLN A 423 -6.40 14.65 -28.61
N ALA A 424 -5.95 15.64 -29.37
CA ALA A 424 -4.66 15.58 -30.03
C ALA A 424 -4.06 16.96 -30.28
N ASP A 425 -2.74 17.01 -30.37
CA ASP A 425 -2.02 18.20 -30.84
C ASP A 425 -2.28 18.41 -32.35
N GLY A 426 -2.18 19.65 -32.80
CA GLY A 426 -2.42 20.05 -34.19
C GLY A 426 -1.50 19.37 -35.20
N GLU A 427 -0.31 18.96 -34.80
CA GLU A 427 0.63 18.19 -35.63
C GLU A 427 0.12 16.77 -35.94
N CYS A 428 -0.77 16.22 -35.08
CA CYS A 428 -1.34 14.89 -35.21
C CYS A 428 -2.74 14.87 -35.85
N GLU A 429 -3.25 16.02 -36.33
CA GLU A 429 -4.62 16.18 -36.83
C GLU A 429 -4.97 15.20 -37.95
N TRP A 430 -4.08 15.06 -38.96
CA TRP A 430 -4.30 14.08 -40.04
C TRP A 430 -4.38 12.66 -39.49
N HIS A 431 -3.52 12.37 -38.52
CA HIS A 431 -3.40 11.04 -38.00
C HIS A 431 -4.70 10.64 -37.26
N MET A 432 -5.12 11.46 -36.30
CA MET A 432 -6.38 11.27 -35.60
C MET A 432 -7.58 11.08 -36.52
N ASN A 433 -7.65 11.80 -37.63
CA ASN A 433 -8.75 11.64 -38.59
C ASN A 433 -8.82 10.24 -39.22
N GLU A 434 -7.69 9.62 -39.55
CA GLU A 434 -7.70 8.24 -40.05
C GLU A 434 -8.10 7.25 -38.95
N ALA A 435 -7.60 7.44 -37.72
CA ALA A 435 -7.98 6.59 -36.59
C ALA A 435 -9.49 6.68 -36.28
N MET A 436 -10.07 7.88 -36.35
CA MET A 436 -11.50 8.10 -36.12
C MET A 436 -12.37 7.36 -37.14
N LYS A 437 -11.97 7.27 -38.42
CA LYS A 437 -12.71 6.49 -39.44
C LYS A 437 -12.82 5.01 -39.06
N LEU A 438 -11.79 4.47 -38.40
CA LEU A 438 -11.78 3.08 -37.94
C LEU A 438 -12.69 2.90 -36.72
N ILE A 439 -12.68 3.86 -35.79
CA ILE A 439 -13.46 3.80 -34.55
C ILE A 439 -14.95 3.99 -34.78
N MET A 440 -15.36 4.82 -35.74
CA MET A 440 -16.77 5.08 -36.06
C MET A 440 -17.57 3.81 -36.41
N ASN A 441 -16.90 2.72 -36.79
CA ASN A 441 -17.52 1.44 -37.10
C ASN A 441 -17.57 0.46 -35.90
N THR A 442 -17.09 0.86 -34.73
CA THR A 442 -17.05 0.00 -33.53
C THR A 442 -18.37 0.05 -32.77
N ASN A 443 -18.69 -1.01 -32.03
CA ASN A 443 -19.86 -1.00 -31.15
C ASN A 443 -19.74 0.11 -30.08
N GLN A 444 -18.53 0.33 -29.55
CA GLN A 444 -18.26 1.37 -28.56
C GLN A 444 -18.71 2.75 -29.05
N TRP A 445 -18.40 3.08 -30.31
CA TRP A 445 -18.86 4.31 -30.93
C TRP A 445 -20.39 4.37 -31.08
N GLN A 446 -21.00 3.28 -31.55
CA GLN A 446 -22.44 3.22 -31.89
C GLN A 446 -23.36 3.26 -30.67
N TYR A 447 -22.89 2.80 -29.49
CA TYR A 447 -23.70 2.78 -28.27
C TYR A 447 -23.42 3.94 -27.31
N ALA A 448 -22.31 4.67 -27.47
CA ALA A 448 -21.99 5.80 -26.62
C ALA A 448 -23.00 6.95 -26.76
N LYS A 449 -23.22 7.71 -25.67
CA LYS A 449 -24.23 8.78 -25.60
C LYS A 449 -23.66 10.15 -25.91
N GLU A 450 -22.38 10.37 -25.67
CA GLU A 450 -21.72 11.66 -25.83
C GLU A 450 -20.37 11.51 -26.54
N TYR A 451 -20.06 12.46 -27.41
CA TYR A 451 -18.74 12.54 -28.05
C TYR A 451 -18.16 13.95 -27.96
N VAL A 452 -16.89 14.03 -27.59
CA VAL A 452 -16.15 15.30 -27.52
C VAL A 452 -14.81 15.14 -28.22
N ASN A 453 -14.48 16.05 -29.12
CA ASN A 453 -13.13 16.14 -29.65
C ASN A 453 -12.51 17.50 -29.28
N LYS A 454 -11.28 17.46 -28.75
CA LYS A 454 -10.54 18.63 -28.28
C LYS A 454 -9.26 18.78 -29.09
N GLU A 455 -8.89 20.02 -29.36
CA GLU A 455 -7.56 20.42 -29.85
C GLU A 455 -7.19 19.98 -31.29
N PHE A 456 -8.03 19.20 -31.99
CA PHE A 456 -7.87 18.91 -33.42
C PHE A 456 -9.18 19.11 -34.19
N ALA A 457 -9.12 19.31 -35.51
CA ALA A 457 -10.29 19.41 -36.37
C ALA A 457 -10.52 18.15 -37.22
N PHE A 458 -11.78 17.77 -37.46
CA PHE A 458 -12.09 16.79 -38.49
C PHE A 458 -11.76 17.31 -39.88
N LEU A 459 -10.98 16.54 -40.63
CA LEU A 459 -10.56 16.82 -41.99
C LEU A 459 -11.63 16.39 -42.99
N GLY A 460 -11.97 17.30 -43.90
CA GLY A 460 -12.99 17.06 -44.92
C GLY A 460 -14.42 17.19 -44.40
N ARG A 461 -15.35 16.54 -45.10
CA ARG A 461 -16.78 16.64 -44.81
C ARG A 461 -17.19 15.63 -43.76
N VAL A 462 -17.76 16.11 -42.66
CA VAL A 462 -18.28 15.26 -41.58
C VAL A 462 -19.74 14.92 -41.86
N ASN A 463 -20.03 13.63 -42.06
CA ASN A 463 -21.38 13.15 -42.29
C ASN A 463 -22.16 13.08 -40.95
N PRO A 464 -23.27 13.84 -40.78
CA PRO A 464 -24.03 13.86 -39.53
C PRO A 464 -24.57 12.47 -39.13
N ILE A 465 -24.85 11.60 -40.11
CA ILE A 465 -25.40 10.25 -39.87
C ILE A 465 -24.47 9.42 -38.95
N LEU A 466 -23.17 9.68 -38.96
CA LEU A 466 -22.20 9.01 -38.10
C LEU A 466 -22.24 9.47 -36.64
N PHE A 467 -23.01 10.51 -36.33
CA PHE A 467 -23.07 11.17 -35.02
C PHE A 467 -24.49 11.33 -34.49
N VAL A 468 -25.53 11.18 -35.30
CA VAL A 468 -26.93 11.45 -34.91
C VAL A 468 -27.46 10.52 -33.82
N HIS A 469 -26.80 9.40 -33.56
CA HIS A 469 -27.12 8.51 -32.45
C HIS A 469 -26.71 9.09 -31.09
N PHE A 470 -25.71 9.97 -31.04
CA PHE A 470 -25.31 10.65 -29.80
C PHE A 470 -26.42 11.58 -29.28
N SER A 471 -26.46 11.78 -27.97
CA SER A 471 -27.29 12.81 -27.35
C SER A 471 -26.60 14.16 -27.31
N LYS A 472 -25.27 14.18 -27.13
CA LYS A 472 -24.48 15.40 -27.13
C LYS A 472 -23.20 15.21 -27.92
N ILE A 473 -22.83 16.24 -28.69
CA ILE A 473 -21.51 16.32 -29.28
C ILE A 473 -20.90 17.70 -29.05
N ASP A 474 -19.59 17.76 -28.85
CA ASP A 474 -18.79 18.99 -28.95
C ASP A 474 -17.59 18.68 -29.83
N ILE A 475 -17.66 19.14 -31.09
CA ILE A 475 -16.65 18.84 -32.10
C ILE A 475 -16.09 20.07 -32.79
N ILE A 476 -14.92 19.91 -33.40
CA ILE A 476 -14.24 20.90 -34.24
C ILE A 476 -14.09 20.31 -35.64
N VAL A 477 -14.45 21.07 -36.67
CA VAL A 477 -14.30 20.67 -38.08
C VAL A 477 -13.45 21.67 -38.84
N LYS A 478 -12.69 21.21 -39.84
CA LYS A 478 -11.75 22.09 -40.54
C LYS A 478 -12.47 23.17 -41.33
N ASN A 479 -13.50 22.74 -42.06
CA ASN A 479 -14.25 23.58 -42.98
C ASN A 479 -15.74 23.42 -42.70
N TRP A 480 -16.46 24.54 -42.66
CA TRP A 480 -17.91 24.56 -42.48
C TRP A 480 -18.57 25.36 -43.59
N THR A 481 -19.56 24.76 -44.27
CA THR A 481 -20.26 25.33 -45.42
C THR A 481 -21.76 25.48 -45.18
N ASN A 482 -22.46 26.17 -46.09
CA ASN A 482 -23.93 26.23 -46.09
C ASN A 482 -24.58 24.84 -46.21
N GLU A 483 -23.96 23.94 -46.98
CA GLU A 483 -24.45 22.57 -47.18
C GLU A 483 -24.32 21.74 -45.90
N ASP A 484 -23.20 21.88 -45.18
CA ASP A 484 -23.01 21.20 -43.89
C ASP A 484 -24.07 21.64 -42.88
N PHE A 485 -24.32 22.95 -42.78
CA PHE A 485 -25.36 23.48 -41.90
C PHE A 485 -26.72 22.85 -42.21
N PHE A 486 -27.11 22.84 -43.48
CA PHE A 486 -28.39 22.26 -43.91
C PHE A 486 -28.49 20.78 -43.54
N ASN A 487 -27.46 20.00 -43.88
CA ASN A 487 -27.44 18.56 -43.61
C ASN A 487 -27.50 18.24 -42.12
N TRP A 488 -26.69 18.92 -41.30
CA TRP A 488 -26.73 18.73 -39.86
C TRP A 488 -28.09 19.11 -39.28
N LYS A 489 -28.69 20.22 -39.73
CA LYS A 489 -30.04 20.60 -39.30
C LYS A 489 -31.06 19.51 -39.62
N GLU A 490 -31.10 19.03 -40.87
CA GLU A 490 -32.08 18.01 -41.30
C GLU A 490 -31.92 16.72 -40.50
N GLU A 491 -30.70 16.20 -40.35
CA GLU A 491 -30.46 14.95 -39.63
C GLU A 491 -30.74 15.07 -38.12
N ILE A 492 -30.38 16.20 -37.50
CA ILE A 492 -30.64 16.47 -36.07
C ILE A 492 -32.14 16.58 -35.80
N LEU A 493 -32.90 17.19 -36.72
CA LEU A 493 -34.33 17.46 -36.52
C LEU A 493 -35.14 16.19 -36.24
N TYR A 494 -34.70 15.05 -36.80
CA TYR A 494 -35.35 13.75 -36.66
C TYR A 494 -34.62 12.78 -35.72
N SER A 495 -33.46 13.15 -35.16
CA SER A 495 -32.77 12.30 -34.19
C SER A 495 -33.54 12.28 -32.86
N PRO A 496 -33.93 11.10 -32.34
CA PRO A 496 -34.64 11.01 -31.06
C PRO A 496 -33.70 11.23 -29.85
N SER A 497 -32.44 10.84 -29.94
CA SER A 497 -31.47 10.94 -28.84
C SER A 497 -30.89 12.35 -28.67
N PHE A 498 -30.92 13.18 -29.71
CA PHE A 498 -30.32 14.51 -29.73
C PHE A 498 -30.78 15.43 -28.58
N ILE A 499 -29.82 16.04 -27.90
CA ILE A 499 -30.05 17.08 -26.88
C ILE A 499 -29.30 18.35 -27.25
N LYS A 500 -27.99 18.26 -27.52
CA LYS A 500 -27.15 19.45 -27.77
C LYS A 500 -25.89 19.14 -28.56
N TYR A 501 -25.76 19.73 -29.75
CA TYR A 501 -24.59 19.59 -30.61
C TYR A 501 -23.89 20.94 -30.75
N LYS A 502 -22.61 21.00 -30.38
CA LYS A 502 -21.73 22.15 -30.62
C LYS A 502 -20.70 21.77 -31.67
N ILE A 503 -20.71 22.51 -32.77
CA ILE A 503 -19.79 22.30 -33.90
C ILE A 503 -19.01 23.59 -34.08
N SER A 504 -17.76 23.57 -33.67
CA SER A 504 -16.80 24.66 -33.90
C SER A 504 -16.09 24.43 -35.23
N PHE A 505 -15.63 25.49 -35.87
CA PHE A 505 -14.91 25.36 -37.13
C PHE A 505 -13.78 26.36 -37.27
N GLU A 506 -12.70 25.92 -37.90
CA GLU A 506 -11.53 26.78 -38.18
C GLU A 506 -11.79 27.69 -39.38
N ASN A 507 -12.29 27.11 -40.47
CA ASN A 507 -12.64 27.84 -41.69
C ASN A 507 -14.15 27.84 -41.89
N CYS A 508 -14.71 29.04 -42.07
CA CYS A 508 -16.14 29.24 -42.30
C CYS A 508 -16.36 29.78 -43.72
N TYR A 509 -17.04 28.99 -44.55
CA TYR A 509 -17.42 29.34 -45.93
C TYR A 509 -18.93 29.50 -46.04
N ILE A 510 -19.52 30.17 -45.04
CA ILE A 510 -20.91 30.59 -45.05
C ILE A 510 -21.01 31.89 -45.86
N TYR A 511 -21.63 31.81 -47.03
CA TYR A 511 -21.98 32.97 -47.85
C TYR A 511 -23.34 33.54 -47.43
N ASN A 512 -23.69 34.73 -47.94
CA ASN A 512 -25.00 35.37 -47.69
C ASN A 512 -26.22 34.50 -48.03
N ASP A 513 -26.03 33.41 -48.77
CA ASP A 513 -27.08 32.46 -49.13
C ASP A 513 -27.56 31.56 -47.99
N ILE A 514 -26.97 31.63 -46.79
CA ILE A 514 -27.46 30.84 -45.64
C ILE A 514 -28.93 31.14 -45.31
N TYR A 515 -29.39 32.38 -45.55
CA TYR A 515 -30.79 32.78 -45.37
C TYR A 515 -31.71 32.16 -46.43
N ASN A 516 -31.19 31.85 -47.62
CA ASN A 516 -31.97 31.13 -48.64
C ASN A 516 -32.17 29.66 -48.24
N VAL A 517 -31.26 29.10 -47.45
CA VAL A 517 -31.27 27.70 -47.01
C VAL A 517 -32.06 27.51 -45.71
N LEU A 518 -31.93 28.43 -44.76
CA LEU A 518 -32.51 28.32 -43.42
C LEU A 518 -33.73 29.23 -43.17
N GLY A 519 -33.99 30.16 -44.08
CA GLY A 519 -34.93 31.25 -43.86
C GLY A 519 -34.35 32.37 -42.99
N LEU A 520 -35.19 33.39 -42.75
CA LEU A 520 -34.81 34.54 -41.94
C LEU A 520 -34.61 34.13 -40.47
N PRO A 521 -33.54 34.61 -39.81
CA PRO A 521 -33.33 34.36 -38.40
C PRO A 521 -34.36 35.09 -37.55
N TYR A 522 -34.60 34.57 -36.34
CA TYR A 522 -35.36 35.30 -35.32
C TYR A 522 -34.64 36.59 -34.92
N ARG A 523 -33.32 36.52 -34.70
CA ARG A 523 -32.50 37.68 -34.35
C ARG A 523 -31.03 37.49 -34.68
N THR A 524 -30.34 38.60 -34.91
CA THR A 524 -28.88 38.69 -34.95
C THR A 524 -28.40 39.80 -34.03
N VAL A 525 -27.58 39.46 -33.04
CA VAL A 525 -27.04 40.42 -32.06
C VAL A 525 -25.58 40.09 -31.79
N ASN A 526 -24.67 41.08 -31.93
CA ASN A 526 -23.24 40.94 -31.63
C ASN A 526 -22.56 39.72 -32.28
N GLY A 527 -22.82 39.46 -33.57
CA GLY A 527 -22.26 38.31 -34.28
C GLY A 527 -22.83 36.95 -33.86
N ARG A 528 -23.98 36.95 -33.17
CA ARG A 528 -24.74 35.75 -32.83
C ARG A 528 -26.09 35.78 -33.52
N THR A 529 -26.33 34.84 -34.42
CA THR A 529 -27.61 34.68 -35.13
C THR A 529 -28.37 33.48 -34.57
N THR A 530 -29.68 33.65 -34.36
CA THR A 530 -30.54 32.63 -33.74
C THR A 530 -31.69 32.25 -34.66
N TRP A 531 -31.92 30.95 -34.83
CA TRP A 531 -33.10 30.37 -35.47
C TRP A 531 -33.80 29.41 -34.52
N TYR A 532 -35.07 29.16 -34.81
CA TYR A 532 -35.88 28.13 -34.18
C TYR A 532 -36.62 27.36 -35.27
N PHE A 533 -36.63 26.04 -35.17
CA PHE A 533 -37.33 25.15 -36.10
C PHE A 533 -38.23 24.21 -35.33
N LYS A 534 -39.47 24.06 -35.78
CA LYS A 534 -40.43 23.11 -35.21
C LYS A 534 -39.89 21.69 -35.35
N MET A 535 -39.81 20.93 -34.25
CA MET A 535 -39.47 19.51 -34.32
C MET A 535 -40.72 18.67 -34.61
N PRO A 536 -40.58 17.45 -35.15
CA PRO A 536 -41.70 16.53 -35.34
C PRO A 536 -42.37 16.13 -34.03
N GLU A 537 -41.60 16.05 -32.95
CA GLU A 537 -42.09 15.76 -31.61
C GLU A 537 -42.85 16.97 -31.03
N LYS A 538 -43.98 16.70 -30.37
CA LYS A 538 -44.83 17.76 -29.81
C LYS A 538 -44.08 18.50 -28.71
N ASN A 539 -44.29 19.82 -28.67
CA ASN A 539 -43.75 20.73 -27.66
C ASN A 539 -42.23 20.85 -27.63
N LEU A 540 -41.51 20.35 -28.63
CA LEU A 540 -40.07 20.51 -28.74
C LEU A 540 -39.69 21.35 -29.96
N VAL A 541 -38.65 22.15 -29.79
CA VAL A 541 -38.15 23.07 -30.81
C VAL A 541 -36.64 22.92 -30.93
N LEU A 542 -36.15 22.90 -32.16
CA LEU A 542 -34.73 22.96 -32.46
C LEU A 542 -34.29 24.42 -32.42
N HIS A 543 -33.54 24.77 -31.37
CA HIS A 543 -32.91 26.07 -31.21
C HIS A 543 -31.50 26.04 -31.80
N VAL A 544 -31.21 26.95 -32.72
CA VAL A 544 -29.92 27.01 -33.42
C VAL A 544 -29.27 28.36 -33.20
N ILE A 545 -28.04 28.35 -32.68
CA ILE A 545 -27.21 29.53 -32.48
C ILE A 545 -25.98 29.44 -33.37
N TYR A 546 -25.83 30.38 -34.28
CA TYR A 546 -24.61 30.58 -35.06
C TYR A 546 -23.79 31.72 -34.47
N TYR A 547 -22.57 31.42 -34.05
CA TYR A 547 -21.54 32.41 -33.78
C TYR A 547 -20.73 32.63 -35.04
N THR A 548 -20.83 33.85 -35.59
CA THR A 548 -20.20 34.22 -36.86
C THR A 548 -18.75 33.80 -36.91
N SER A 549 -18.42 32.98 -37.90
CA SER A 549 -17.07 32.45 -38.17
C SER A 549 -16.42 31.70 -36.99
N LYS A 550 -17.22 31.13 -36.06
CA LYS A 550 -16.69 30.40 -34.90
C LYS A 550 -17.33 29.03 -34.65
N ALA A 551 -18.66 28.99 -34.50
CA ALA A 551 -19.36 27.76 -34.13
C ALA A 551 -20.86 27.83 -34.46
N VAL A 552 -21.48 26.66 -34.60
CA VAL A 552 -22.93 26.48 -34.56
C VAL A 552 -23.27 25.61 -33.37
N ILE A 553 -24.31 25.97 -32.63
CA ILE A 553 -24.84 25.20 -31.52
C ILE A 553 -26.31 24.89 -31.82
N PHE A 554 -26.61 23.61 -31.92
CA PHE A 554 -27.96 23.08 -31.98
C PHE A 554 -28.36 22.65 -30.56
N THR A 555 -29.57 22.95 -30.12
CA THR A 555 -30.10 22.51 -28.83
C THR A 555 -31.58 22.21 -28.96
N ARG A 556 -32.01 21.07 -28.42
CA ARG A 556 -33.43 20.76 -28.22
C ARG A 556 -33.92 21.52 -26.99
N VAL A 557 -34.99 22.29 -27.14
CA VAL A 557 -35.62 23.06 -26.05
C VAL A 557 -37.12 22.84 -26.03
N ASP A 558 -37.74 23.02 -24.87
CA ASP A 558 -39.19 23.03 -24.76
C ASP A 558 -39.78 24.26 -25.47
N ILE A 559 -40.97 24.10 -26.05
CA ILE A 559 -41.67 25.18 -26.77
C ILE A 559 -41.97 26.37 -25.85
N GLU A 560 -42.07 26.14 -24.54
CA GLU A 560 -42.27 27.17 -23.52
C GLU A 560 -41.05 28.09 -23.35
N ASP A 561 -39.85 27.60 -23.70
CA ASP A 561 -38.61 28.37 -23.66
C ASP A 561 -38.38 29.21 -24.95
N VAL A 562 -39.29 29.09 -25.93
CA VAL A 562 -39.19 29.76 -27.22
C VAL A 562 -39.98 31.07 -27.20
N PRO A 563 -39.45 32.18 -27.76
CA PRO A 563 -40.19 33.44 -27.81
C PRO A 563 -41.56 33.30 -28.48
N GLU A 564 -42.60 33.86 -27.85
CA GLU A 564 -43.99 33.70 -28.27
C GLU A 564 -44.23 34.07 -29.75
N VAL A 565 -43.60 35.14 -30.23
CA VAL A 565 -43.66 35.59 -31.64
C VAL A 565 -43.15 34.54 -32.63
N VAL A 566 -42.19 33.72 -32.21
CA VAL A 566 -41.66 32.62 -33.03
C VAL A 566 -42.63 31.45 -33.02
N VAL A 567 -43.20 31.11 -31.86
CA VAL A 567 -44.17 30.03 -31.71
C VAL A 567 -45.42 30.30 -32.56
N MET A 568 -45.93 31.53 -32.57
CA MET A 568 -47.07 31.92 -33.41
C MET A 568 -46.81 31.66 -34.91
N ASN A 569 -45.57 31.83 -35.38
CA ASN A 569 -45.21 31.61 -36.79
C ASN A 569 -45.15 30.11 -37.17
N PHE A 570 -45.01 29.20 -36.19
CA PHE A 570 -45.02 27.76 -36.46
C PHE A 570 -46.40 27.22 -36.83
N ASP A 571 -47.47 27.90 -36.42
CA ASP A 571 -48.84 27.48 -36.68
C ASP A 571 -49.43 28.09 -37.96
N VAL A 572 -48.79 29.14 -38.50
CA VAL A 572 -49.19 29.78 -39.76
C VAL A 572 -48.79 28.95 -40.99
N GLN A 573 -47.77 28.08 -40.89
CA GLN A 573 -47.31 27.23 -41.99
C GLN A 573 -48.18 25.98 -42.25
N LEU A 574 -49.28 25.78 -41.52
CA LEU A 574 -50.20 24.63 -41.70
C LEU A 574 -51.35 24.91 -42.69
N ILE A 575 -51.31 26.04 -43.41
CA ILE A 575 -52.30 26.39 -44.44
C ILE A 575 -51.55 26.73 -45.73
N ASP A 576 -51.14 25.70 -46.47
CA ASP A 576 -51.00 25.72 -47.93
C ASP A 576 -51.09 24.29 -48.50
#